data_AF-A0A0G0LT28-F1
#
_entry.id   AF-A0A0G0LT28-F1
#
_cell.length_a   1.000
_cell.length_b   1.000
_cell.length_c   1.000
_cell.angle_alpha   90.00
_cell.angle_beta   90.00
_cell.angle_gamma   90.00
#
_symmetry.space_group_name_H-M   'P 1'
#
loop_
_entity.id
_entity.type
_entity.pdbx_description
1 polymer ?
#
loop_
_entity_poly.entity_id
_entity_poly.type
_entity_poly.pdbx_seq_one_letter_code
_entity_poly.pdbx_strand_id
1 'polypeptide(L)'
;FKKDEGIKSLEANLPQEVSENFYAVNTGIPSEATGEMVSFVRNQILNSKKKKEEIKKIFNEQELLVRSLIPALEQSSHEDIIRIIRNGEKNLEKLGVVSPFVQKIIRDIEETGGAAKICGGGGKTKSTGIILIYHTDLRTLRKMLKSHQFVTLGVEGLRKE
;
A
#
# COMPACT_ATOMS: atom_id res chain seq x y z
N PHE A 1 18.88 8.88 0.23
CA PHE A 1 19.86 8.31 -0.71
C PHE A 1 21.28 8.48 -0.19
N LYS A 2 21.85 7.46 0.47
CA LYS A 2 23.29 7.22 0.36
C LYS A 2 23.50 6.62 -1.03
N LYS A 3 24.42 7.19 -1.80
CA LYS A 3 24.55 6.96 -3.23
C LYS A 3 25.03 5.53 -3.58
N ASP A 4 25.41 4.75 -2.57
CA ASP A 4 26.29 3.58 -2.74
C ASP A 4 25.69 2.24 -2.26
N GLU A 5 24.45 2.19 -1.73
CA GLU A 5 23.86 0.91 -1.28
C GLU A 5 23.14 0.12 -2.39
N GLY A 6 23.04 0.67 -3.60
CA GLY A 6 22.34 0.01 -4.72
C GLY A 6 20.85 -0.26 -4.43
N ILE A 7 20.08 -0.59 -5.46
CA ILE A 7 18.79 -1.26 -5.25
C ILE A 7 19.14 -2.74 -5.12
N LYS A 8 19.12 -3.28 -3.90
CA LYS A 8 19.26 -4.73 -3.71
C LYS A 8 18.02 -5.38 -4.32
N SER A 9 18.21 -6.19 -5.36
CA SER A 9 17.12 -7.04 -5.84
C SER A 9 16.69 -7.93 -4.69
N LEU A 10 15.38 -7.99 -4.43
CA LEU A 10 14.84 -9.06 -3.63
C LEU A 10 15.08 -10.33 -4.45
N GLU A 11 16.03 -11.18 -4.06
CA GLU A 11 16.17 -12.48 -4.69
C GLU A 11 14.85 -13.23 -4.44
N ALA A 12 14.18 -13.61 -5.52
CA ALA A 12 12.72 -13.66 -5.66
C ALA A 12 12.01 -14.82 -4.93
N ASN A 13 12.64 -15.43 -3.93
CA ASN A 13 12.05 -16.51 -3.16
C ASN A 13 11.59 -15.98 -1.80
N LEU A 14 10.50 -15.23 -1.81
CA LEU A 14 9.75 -14.99 -0.58
C LEU A 14 9.31 -16.34 0.01
N PRO A 15 9.30 -16.49 1.35
CA PRO A 15 8.70 -17.65 1.99
C PRO A 15 7.28 -17.87 1.43
N GLN A 16 6.96 -19.11 1.06
CA GLN A 16 5.66 -19.44 0.44
C GLN A 16 4.49 -19.01 1.33
N GLU A 17 4.63 -19.16 2.65
CA GLU A 17 3.62 -18.71 3.62
C GLU A 17 3.39 -17.20 3.58
N VAL A 18 4.39 -16.40 3.22
CA VAL A 18 4.24 -14.94 3.09
C VAL A 18 3.55 -14.61 1.78
N SER A 19 3.96 -15.23 0.67
CA SER A 19 3.42 -14.93 -0.66
C SER A 19 1.95 -15.33 -0.81
N GLU A 20 1.52 -16.43 -0.20
CA GLU A 20 0.13 -16.90 -0.21
C GLU A 20 -0.84 -15.99 0.59
N ASN A 21 -0.31 -15.13 1.46
CA ASN A 21 -1.10 -14.24 2.31
C ASN A 21 -1.35 -12.86 1.69
N PHE A 22 -0.90 -12.63 0.45
CA PHE A 22 -1.21 -11.42 -0.29
C PHE A 22 -2.42 -11.59 -1.20
N TYR A 23 -3.28 -10.58 -1.18
CA TYR A 23 -4.49 -10.51 -1.99
C TYR A 23 -4.63 -9.12 -2.58
N ALA A 24 -5.40 -8.99 -3.65
CA ALA A 24 -5.74 -7.69 -4.21
C ALA A 24 -7.23 -7.60 -4.50
N VAL A 25 -7.80 -6.42 -4.23
CA VAL A 25 -9.20 -6.07 -4.53
C VAL A 25 -9.24 -4.85 -5.41
N ASN A 26 -10.08 -4.88 -6.43
CA ASN A 26 -10.39 -3.71 -7.24
C ASN A 26 -11.61 -2.97 -6.67
N THR A 27 -11.42 -1.71 -6.30
CA THR A 27 -12.47 -0.81 -5.79
C THR A 27 -13.21 -0.06 -6.90
N GLY A 28 -12.80 -0.24 -8.16
CA GLY A 28 -13.31 0.47 -9.33
C GLY A 28 -12.32 1.53 -9.83
N ILE A 29 -12.70 2.21 -10.92
CA ILE A 29 -11.88 3.22 -11.57
C ILE A 29 -11.91 4.51 -10.75
N PRO A 30 -10.77 5.07 -10.34
CA PRO A 30 -10.71 6.39 -9.69
C PRO A 30 -11.28 7.49 -10.60
N SER A 31 -11.95 8.47 -10.00
CA SER A 31 -12.40 9.65 -10.75
C SER A 31 -11.22 10.53 -11.14
N GLU A 32 -10.18 10.55 -10.31
CA GLU A 32 -8.99 11.38 -10.50
C GLU A 32 -7.89 10.60 -11.21
N ALA A 33 -7.22 11.24 -12.16
CA ALA A 33 -6.03 10.69 -12.78
C ALA A 33 -4.84 10.71 -11.81
N THR A 34 -3.91 9.77 -11.96
CA THR A 34 -2.67 9.72 -11.16
C THR A 34 -1.91 11.06 -11.16
N GLY A 35 -1.84 11.73 -12.32
CA GLY A 35 -1.19 13.04 -12.43
C GLY A 35 -1.86 14.13 -11.60
N GLU A 36 -3.19 14.08 -11.45
CA GLU A 36 -3.95 15.01 -10.59
C GLU A 36 -3.65 14.76 -9.12
N MET A 37 -3.49 13.49 -8.69
CA MET A 37 -3.11 13.14 -7.32
C MET A 37 -1.69 13.59 -6.98
N VAL A 38 -0.75 13.40 -7.91
CA VAL A 38 0.62 13.92 -7.74
C VAL A 38 0.61 15.45 -7.64
N SER A 39 -0.16 16.12 -8.51
CA SER A 39 -0.28 17.58 -8.51
C SER A 39 -0.94 18.09 -7.24
N PHE A 40 -1.94 17.38 -6.72
CA PHE A 40 -2.60 17.69 -5.45
C PHE A 40 -1.60 17.69 -4.28
N VAL A 41 -0.78 16.64 -4.14
CA VAL A 41 0.25 16.60 -3.08
C VAL A 41 1.31 17.67 -3.29
N ARG A 42 1.75 17.90 -4.53
CA ARG A 42 2.71 18.97 -4.87
C ARG A 42 2.19 20.35 -4.44
N ASN A 43 0.93 20.65 -4.74
CA ASN A 43 0.33 21.94 -4.39
C ASN A 43 0.26 22.14 -2.87
N GLN A 44 -0.01 21.09 -2.09
CA GLN A 44 0.06 21.17 -0.63
C GLN A 44 1.45 21.57 -0.11
N ILE A 45 2.53 21.05 -0.74
CA ILE A 45 3.92 21.39 -0.40
C ILE A 45 4.23 22.86 -0.74
N LEU A 46 3.79 23.33 -1.91
CA LEU A 46 4.10 24.69 -2.39
C LEU A 46 3.35 25.78 -1.60
N ASN A 47 2.15 25.48 -1.11
CA ASN A 47 1.28 26.48 -0.49
C ASN A 47 1.64 26.80 0.98
N SER A 48 2.45 25.98 1.66
CA SER A 48 2.77 26.21 3.07
C SER A 48 4.07 25.56 3.51
N LYS A 49 4.96 26.34 4.15
CA LYS A 49 6.19 25.82 4.78
C LYS A 49 5.89 24.77 5.85
N LYS A 50 4.82 24.97 6.64
CA LYS A 50 4.39 24.00 7.65
C LYS A 50 3.99 22.68 6.98
N LYS A 51 3.15 22.75 5.94
CA LYS A 51 2.68 21.56 5.22
C LYS A 51 3.80 20.83 4.50
N LYS A 52 4.77 21.56 3.95
CA LYS A 52 6.01 21.01 3.39
C LYS A 52 6.77 20.16 4.41
N GLU A 53 6.97 20.66 5.63
CA GLU A 53 7.67 19.88 6.68
C GLU A 53 6.85 18.67 7.17
N GLU A 54 5.52 18.79 7.27
CA GLU A 54 4.64 17.65 7.59
C GLU A 54 4.75 16.55 6.53
N ILE A 55 4.64 16.91 5.25
CA ILE A 55 4.72 15.95 4.14
C ILE A 55 6.12 15.34 4.05
N LYS A 56 7.18 16.12 4.30
CA LYS A 56 8.54 15.61 4.36
C LYS A 56 8.71 14.52 5.43
N LYS A 57 8.10 14.70 6.61
CA LYS A 57 8.08 13.67 7.66
C LYS A 57 7.37 12.41 7.20
N ILE A 58 6.22 12.55 6.52
CA ILE A 58 5.48 11.42 5.95
C ILE A 58 6.34 10.66 4.94
N PHE A 59 7.05 11.35 4.04
CA PHE A 59 7.92 10.71 3.05
C PHE A 59 9.11 10.01 3.69
N ASN A 60 9.73 10.61 4.70
CA ASN A 60 10.80 9.96 5.46
C ASN A 60 10.29 8.70 6.18
N GLU A 61 9.10 8.77 6.79
CA GLU A 61 8.46 7.62 7.43
C GLU A 61 8.17 6.50 6.41
N GLN A 62 7.66 6.84 5.21
CA GLN A 62 7.48 5.87 4.13
C GLN A 62 8.78 5.19 3.71
N GLU A 63 9.89 5.95 3.60
CA GLU A 63 11.20 5.36 3.27
C GLU A 63 11.63 4.34 4.33
N LEU A 64 11.48 4.68 5.61
CA LEU A 64 11.82 3.78 6.72
C LEU A 64 10.97 2.51 6.70
N LEU A 65 9.66 2.65 6.47
CA LEU A 65 8.73 1.51 6.39
C LEU A 65 9.09 0.56 5.24
N VAL A 66 9.43 1.09 4.06
CA VAL A 66 9.86 0.28 2.92
C VAL A 66 11.17 -0.47 3.23
N ARG A 67 12.13 0.19 3.87
CA ARG A 67 13.39 -0.45 4.29
C ARG A 67 13.15 -1.57 5.29
N SER A 68 12.22 -1.38 6.23
CA SER A 68 11.83 -2.40 7.20
C SER A 68 11.00 -3.54 6.61
N LEU A 69 10.35 -3.33 5.45
CA LEU A 69 9.50 -4.35 4.85
C LEU A 69 10.32 -5.54 4.34
N ILE A 70 11.49 -5.30 3.75
CA ILE A 70 12.35 -6.37 3.20
C ILE A 70 12.69 -7.43 4.25
N PRO A 71 13.32 -7.10 5.40
CA PRO A 71 13.65 -8.11 6.41
C PRO A 71 12.39 -8.73 7.03
N ALA A 72 11.28 -8.00 7.16
CA ALA A 72 10.03 -8.56 7.65
C ALA A 72 9.45 -9.63 6.71
N LEU A 73 9.58 -9.42 5.39
CA LEU A 73 9.19 -10.40 4.38
C LEU A 73 10.13 -11.61 4.37
N GLU A 74 11.45 -11.41 4.45
CA GLU A 74 12.46 -12.48 4.46
C GLU A 74 12.34 -13.37 5.71
N GLN A 75 11.93 -12.81 6.85
CA GLN A 75 11.84 -13.50 8.14
C GLN A 75 10.43 -14.02 8.46
N SER A 76 9.47 -13.89 7.52
CA SER A 76 8.06 -14.22 7.76
C SER A 76 7.46 -13.54 9.00
N SER A 77 7.92 -12.34 9.33
CA SER A 77 7.43 -11.58 10.49
C SER A 77 6.05 -10.98 10.19
N HIS A 78 5.00 -11.81 10.25
CA HIS A 78 3.63 -11.44 9.89
C HIS A 78 3.14 -10.16 10.59
N GLU A 79 3.41 -10.02 11.89
CA GLU A 79 3.05 -8.84 12.67
C GLU A 79 3.75 -7.57 12.18
N ASP A 80 5.04 -7.69 11.80
CA ASP A 80 5.80 -6.58 11.24
C ASP A 80 5.29 -6.20 9.86
N ILE A 81 5.00 -7.19 8.99
CA ILE A 81 4.41 -6.96 7.66
C ILE A 81 3.09 -6.20 7.80
N ILE A 82 2.21 -6.68 8.68
CA ILE A 82 0.92 -6.03 8.98
C ILE A 82 1.14 -4.60 9.46
N ARG A 83 1.97 -4.40 10.49
CA ARG A 83 2.27 -3.07 11.05
C ARG A 83 2.80 -2.12 9.97
N ILE A 84 3.72 -2.59 9.15
CA ILE A 84 4.37 -1.80 8.10
C ILE A 84 3.36 -1.36 7.04
N ILE A 85 2.52 -2.28 6.54
CA ILE A 85 1.49 -1.98 5.55
C ILE A 85 0.48 -0.97 6.12
N ARG A 86 -0.02 -1.20 7.35
CA ARG A 86 -0.99 -0.30 8.00
C ARG A 86 -0.42 1.11 8.20
N ASN A 87 0.82 1.23 8.67
CA ASN A 87 1.46 2.54 8.83
C ASN A 87 1.72 3.21 7.49
N GLY A 88 2.10 2.42 6.49
CA GLY A 88 2.29 2.89 5.13
C GLY A 88 0.99 3.41 4.51
N GLU A 89 -0.15 2.83 4.83
CA GLU A 89 -1.46 3.31 4.42
C GLU A 89 -1.91 4.56 5.18
N LYS A 90 -1.76 4.60 6.51
CA LYS A 90 -2.00 5.81 7.31
C LYS A 90 -1.24 7.02 6.78
N ASN A 91 -0.02 6.80 6.29
CA ASN A 91 0.76 7.86 5.64
C ASN A 91 0.12 8.36 4.35
N LEU A 92 -0.51 7.51 3.53
CA LEU A 92 -1.25 7.94 2.35
C LEU A 92 -2.54 8.68 2.72
N GLU A 93 -3.24 8.23 3.76
CA GLU A 93 -4.41 8.95 4.28
C GLU A 93 -4.06 10.34 4.77
N LYS A 94 -2.94 10.50 5.50
CA LYS A 94 -2.42 11.82 5.93
C LYS A 94 -2.07 12.74 4.75
N LEU A 95 -1.66 12.18 3.60
CA LEU A 95 -1.44 12.94 2.37
C LEU A 95 -2.77 13.37 1.71
N GLY A 96 -3.88 12.75 2.09
CA GLY A 96 -5.20 13.03 1.58
C GLY A 96 -5.46 12.42 0.20
N VAL A 97 -4.79 11.31 -0.15
CA VAL A 97 -4.92 10.61 -1.44
C VAL A 97 -5.78 9.34 -1.35
N VAL A 98 -6.43 9.13 -0.21
CA VAL A 98 -7.27 7.96 0.06
C VAL A 98 -8.67 8.44 0.40
N SER A 99 -9.67 8.02 -0.38
CA SER A 99 -11.05 8.43 -0.17
C SER A 99 -11.62 7.86 1.15
N PRO A 100 -12.58 8.53 1.80
CA PRO A 100 -13.27 7.97 2.97
C PRO A 100 -13.95 6.63 2.70
N PHE A 101 -14.44 6.43 1.47
CA PHE A 101 -15.01 5.16 1.02
C PHE A 101 -13.99 4.01 1.12
N VAL A 102 -12.78 4.22 0.60
CA VAL A 102 -11.72 3.21 0.64
C VAL A 102 -11.13 3.04 2.04
N GLN A 103 -11.00 4.13 2.81
CA GLN A 103 -10.59 4.04 4.21
C GLN A 103 -11.50 3.11 5.02
N LYS A 104 -12.81 3.14 4.77
CA LYS A 104 -13.75 2.22 5.43
C LYS A 104 -13.43 0.75 5.11
N ILE A 105 -13.22 0.42 3.83
CA ILE A 105 -12.84 -0.95 3.41
C ILE A 105 -11.54 -1.39 4.09
N ILE A 106 -10.56 -0.48 4.17
CA ILE A 106 -9.28 -0.74 4.82
C ILE A 106 -9.46 -1.01 6.32
N ARG A 107 -10.31 -0.24 7.01
CA ARG A 107 -10.62 -0.48 8.44
C ARG A 107 -11.30 -1.82 8.66
N ASP A 108 -12.27 -2.18 7.82
CA ASP A 108 -12.94 -3.49 7.91
C ASP A 108 -11.93 -4.65 7.79
N ILE A 109 -10.87 -4.50 6.98
CA ILE A 109 -9.76 -5.48 6.87
C ILE A 109 -8.83 -5.47 8.09
N GLU A 110 -8.52 -4.29 8.61
CA GLU A 110 -7.65 -4.15 9.78
C GLU A 110 -8.31 -4.69 11.05
N GLU A 111 -9.62 -4.53 11.19
CA GLU A 111 -10.41 -5.06 12.32
C GLU A 111 -10.42 -6.60 12.37
N THR A 112 -10.27 -7.28 11.22
CA THR A 112 -10.15 -8.74 11.17
C THR A 112 -8.72 -9.26 11.36
N GLY A 113 -7.77 -8.37 11.64
CA GLY A 113 -6.37 -8.72 11.89
C GLY A 113 -5.45 -8.60 10.67
N GLY A 114 -5.95 -8.20 9.50
CA GLY A 114 -5.13 -8.01 8.30
C GLY A 114 -4.53 -6.63 8.16
N ALA A 115 -3.90 -6.36 7.02
CA ALA A 115 -3.50 -5.02 6.61
C ALA A 115 -3.94 -4.76 5.18
N ALA A 116 -4.23 -3.51 4.84
CA ALA A 116 -4.58 -3.11 3.49
C ALA A 116 -3.94 -1.77 3.15
N LYS A 117 -3.60 -1.60 1.87
CA LYS A 117 -2.94 -0.41 1.36
C LYS A 117 -3.36 -0.14 -0.09
N ILE A 118 -3.65 1.11 -0.42
CA ILE A 118 -3.94 1.47 -1.82
C ILE A 118 -2.69 1.35 -2.70
N CYS A 119 -2.88 0.95 -3.95
CA CYS A 119 -1.83 0.93 -4.97
C CYS A 119 -1.95 2.15 -5.90
N GLY A 120 -0.81 2.59 -6.46
CA GLY A 120 -0.78 3.71 -7.41
C GLY A 120 -0.94 5.09 -6.76
N GLY A 121 -1.48 6.04 -7.54
CA GLY A 121 -1.62 7.45 -7.12
C GLY A 121 -2.77 7.73 -6.12
N GLY A 122 -3.65 6.76 -5.92
CA GLY A 122 -4.84 6.91 -5.08
C GLY A 122 -6.01 7.60 -5.77
N GLY A 123 -6.93 8.11 -4.96
CA GLY A 123 -8.20 8.72 -5.39
C GLY A 123 -8.92 9.31 -4.17
N LYS A 124 -9.54 10.47 -4.34
CA LYS A 124 -10.06 11.27 -3.20
C LYS A 124 -11.56 11.16 -3.00
N THR A 125 -12.29 10.84 -4.07
CA THR A 125 -13.75 10.84 -4.08
C THR A 125 -14.33 9.51 -3.68
N LYS A 126 -14.19 8.47 -4.52
CA LYS A 126 -14.81 7.16 -4.30
C LYS A 126 -13.80 6.03 -4.42
N SER A 127 -13.50 5.55 -5.62
CA SER A 127 -12.60 4.41 -5.83
C SER A 127 -11.14 4.84 -5.93
N THR A 128 -10.21 3.94 -5.61
CA THR A 128 -8.75 4.17 -5.71
C THR A 128 -8.06 3.13 -6.59
N GLY A 129 -8.81 2.35 -7.37
CA GLY A 129 -8.27 1.24 -8.14
C GLY A 129 -8.01 0.05 -7.23
N ILE A 130 -6.76 -0.43 -7.22
CA ILE A 130 -6.36 -1.64 -6.49
C ILE A 130 -6.03 -1.31 -5.02
N ILE A 131 -6.50 -2.17 -4.13
CA ILE A 131 -6.02 -2.30 -2.75
C ILE A 131 -5.23 -3.59 -2.66
N LEU A 132 -3.99 -3.51 -2.18
CA LEU A 132 -3.18 -4.65 -1.76
C LEU A 132 -3.54 -5.00 -0.32
N ILE A 133 -3.74 -6.28 -0.05
CA ILE A 133 -4.15 -6.81 1.24
C ILE A 133 -3.13 -7.85 1.68
N TYR A 134 -2.82 -7.86 2.96
CA TYR A 134 -2.08 -8.92 3.63
C TYR A 134 -2.93 -9.51 4.76
N HIS A 135 -3.24 -10.80 4.71
CA HIS A 135 -4.09 -11.45 5.70
C HIS A 135 -3.77 -12.94 5.82
N THR A 136 -3.53 -13.43 7.03
CA THR A 136 -3.16 -14.84 7.28
C THR A 136 -4.38 -15.79 7.30
N ASP A 137 -5.59 -15.26 7.52
CA ASP A 137 -6.84 -16.03 7.44
C ASP A 137 -7.70 -15.66 6.20
N LEU A 138 -7.51 -16.42 5.12
CA LEU A 138 -8.27 -16.30 3.88
C LEU A 138 -9.78 -16.50 4.08
N ARG A 139 -10.20 -17.33 5.04
CA ARG A 139 -11.64 -17.61 5.24
C ARG A 139 -12.36 -16.37 5.76
N THR A 140 -11.75 -15.67 6.71
CA THR A 140 -12.26 -14.40 7.23
C THR A 140 -12.27 -13.34 6.14
N LEU A 141 -11.18 -13.22 5.38
CA LEU A 141 -11.09 -12.25 4.27
C LEU A 141 -12.17 -12.48 3.20
N ARG A 142 -12.39 -13.72 2.76
CA ARG A 142 -13.44 -14.08 1.78
C ARG A 142 -14.84 -13.82 2.29
N LYS A 143 -15.10 -14.02 3.59
CA LYS A 143 -16.42 -13.73 4.18
C LYS A 143 -16.74 -12.23 4.17
N MET A 144 -15.72 -11.39 4.35
CA MET A 144 -15.86 -9.94 4.35
C MET A 144 -15.96 -9.38 2.93
N LEU A 145 -15.12 -9.86 2.01
CA LEU A 145 -15.03 -9.37 0.63
C LEU A 145 -15.90 -10.13 -0.37
N LYS A 146 -17.02 -10.73 0.05
CA LYS A 146 -17.87 -11.58 -0.83
C LYS A 146 -18.28 -10.91 -2.15
N SER A 147 -18.41 -9.58 -2.15
CA SER A 147 -18.80 -8.78 -3.32
C SER A 147 -17.62 -8.27 -4.16
N HIS A 148 -16.37 -8.59 -3.80
CA HIS A 148 -15.19 -8.05 -4.43
C HIS A 148 -14.41 -9.12 -5.20
N GLN A 149 -13.85 -8.73 -6.35
CA GLN A 149 -13.03 -9.62 -7.17
C GLN A 149 -11.60 -9.66 -6.63
N PHE A 150 -11.12 -10.87 -6.34
CA PHE A 150 -9.74 -11.14 -5.97
C PHE A 150 -8.84 -11.23 -7.21
N VAL A 151 -7.63 -10.68 -7.12
CA VAL A 151 -6.58 -10.83 -8.14
C VAL A 151 -5.39 -11.59 -7.55
N THR A 152 -4.83 -12.53 -8.31
CA THR A 152 -3.64 -13.30 -7.94
C THR A 152 -2.37 -12.51 -8.29
N LEU A 153 -1.39 -12.50 -7.39
CA LEU A 153 -0.07 -11.90 -7.64
C LEU A 153 0.87 -12.89 -8.34
N GLY A 154 1.88 -12.38 -9.06
CA GLY A 154 2.99 -13.22 -9.57
C GLY A 154 2.85 -13.70 -11.02
N VAL A 155 2.29 -12.87 -11.91
CA VAL A 155 2.39 -13.14 -13.36
C VAL A 155 3.79 -12.83 -13.89
N GLU A 156 4.20 -13.55 -14.93
CA GLU A 156 5.47 -13.30 -15.60
C GLU A 156 5.51 -11.85 -16.12
N GLY A 157 6.52 -11.09 -15.67
CA GLY A 157 6.71 -9.70 -16.09
C GLY A 157 7.08 -9.60 -17.57
N LEU A 158 6.75 -8.47 -18.20
CA LEU A 158 7.13 -8.21 -19.59
C LEU A 158 8.66 -8.15 -19.73
N ARG A 159 9.28 -9.23 -20.18
CA ARG A 159 10.69 -9.23 -20.61
C ARG A 159 10.69 -8.74 -22.06
N LYS A 160 11.10 -7.49 -22.28
CA LYS A 160 11.58 -7.11 -23.62
C LYS A 160 12.98 -7.69 -23.76
N GLU A 161 13.13 -8.61 -24.71
CA GLU A 161 14.43 -8.98 -25.29
C GLU A 161 15.05 -7.78 -26.01
#